data_AF-A0A2X3IZM8-F1
#
_entry.id   AF-A0A2X3IZM8-F1
#
_cell.length_a   1.000
_cell.length_b   1.000
_cell.length_c   1.000
_cell.angle_alpha   90.00
_cell.angle_beta   90.00
_cell.angle_gamma   90.00
#
_symmetry.space_group_name_H-M   'P 1'
#
loop_
_entity.id
_entity.type
_entity.pdbx_description
1 polymer ?
#
loop_
_entity_poly.entity_id
_entity_poly.type
_entity_poly.pdbx_seq_one_letter_code
_entity_poly.pdbx_strand_id
1 'polypeptide(L)'
;MPQELTAENHIKTLVTKSQMKVVFDDENSVMTFITPNGNSIVMSDKEKSITLTDQNSNTIVMGESGISLSSSKDIKLSAKNAVSIESTSNTTIKATGDAKVSGLNVTAQANTGITLKGNATAELSCSGITTVKGALVKIN
;
A
#
# COMPACT_ATOMS: atom_id res chain seq x y z
N MET A 1 27.93 -12.54 -16.68
CA MET A 1 28.79 -13.73 -16.57
C MET A 1 28.53 -14.36 -15.20
N PRO A 2 28.64 -15.69 -15.04
CA PRO A 2 28.61 -16.32 -13.72
C PRO A 2 29.67 -15.67 -12.82
N GLN A 3 29.38 -15.53 -11.52
CA GLN A 3 30.32 -14.98 -10.55
C GLN A 3 31.54 -15.91 -10.41
N GLU A 4 32.74 -15.36 -10.28
CA GLU A 4 33.94 -16.17 -10.03
C GLU A 4 33.81 -16.88 -8.68
N LEU A 5 34.07 -18.19 -8.68
CA LEU A 5 33.99 -19.02 -7.48
C LEU A 5 35.20 -18.70 -6.58
N THR A 6 34.95 -18.02 -5.47
CA THR A 6 35.93 -17.88 -4.37
C THR A 6 35.89 -19.12 -3.48
N ALA A 7 36.90 -19.33 -2.63
CA ALA A 7 36.91 -20.45 -1.68
C ALA A 7 35.73 -20.40 -0.69
N GLU A 8 35.28 -19.20 -0.32
CA GLU A 8 34.15 -18.98 0.58
C GLU A 8 32.79 -19.25 -0.10
N ASN A 9 32.64 -18.87 -1.38
CA ASN A 9 31.48 -19.20 -2.23
C ASN A 9 30.10 -18.98 -1.57
N HIS A 10 29.94 -17.87 -0.84
CA HIS A 10 28.70 -17.52 -0.14
C HIS A 10 27.54 -17.16 -1.08
N ILE A 11 27.85 -16.78 -2.34
CA ILE A 11 26.83 -16.43 -3.33
C ILE A 11 26.67 -17.56 -4.35
N LYS A 12 25.48 -18.16 -4.41
CA LYS A 12 25.10 -19.11 -5.46
C LYS A 12 24.09 -18.46 -6.39
N THR A 13 24.33 -18.51 -7.69
CA THR A 13 23.39 -17.95 -8.68
C THR A 13 23.04 -18.96 -9.77
N LEU A 14 21.75 -19.20 -9.98
CA LEU A 14 21.24 -19.86 -11.19
C LEU A 14 20.89 -18.79 -12.21
N VAL A 15 21.45 -18.90 -13.43
CA VAL A 15 21.19 -17.99 -14.54
C VAL A 15 20.60 -18.76 -15.73
N THR A 16 19.47 -18.30 -16.26
CA THR A 16 18.86 -18.90 -17.46
C THR A 16 19.42 -18.28 -18.75
N LYS A 17 19.16 -18.91 -19.91
CA LYS A 17 19.50 -18.34 -21.23
C LYS A 17 18.87 -16.96 -21.47
N SER A 18 17.68 -16.74 -20.92
CA SER A 18 16.98 -15.45 -20.98
C SER A 18 17.47 -14.44 -19.93
N GLN A 19 18.60 -14.71 -19.25
CA GLN A 19 19.23 -13.85 -18.24
C GLN A 19 18.40 -13.64 -16.96
N MET A 20 17.39 -14.47 -16.70
CA MET A 20 16.72 -14.50 -15.39
C MET A 20 17.69 -15.07 -14.35
N LYS A 21 17.63 -14.57 -13.12
CA LYS A 21 18.53 -14.96 -12.03
C LYS A 21 17.75 -15.40 -10.80
N VAL A 22 18.26 -16.44 -10.15
CA VAL A 22 17.94 -16.77 -8.76
C VAL A 22 19.26 -16.73 -7.99
N VAL A 23 19.34 -15.87 -6.99
CA VAL A 23 20.55 -15.62 -6.19
C VAL A 23 20.28 -16.06 -4.75
N PHE A 24 21.20 -16.82 -4.19
CA PHE A 24 21.25 -17.20 -2.79
C PHE A 24 22.50 -16.55 -2.19
N ASP A 25 22.31 -15.81 -1.11
CA ASP A 25 23.37 -15.24 -0.28
C ASP A 25 23.33 -15.96 1.07
N ASP A 26 24.22 -16.95 1.21
CA ASP A 26 24.30 -17.81 2.39
C ASP A 26 24.90 -17.06 3.61
N GLU A 27 25.62 -15.96 3.40
CA GLU A 27 26.21 -15.15 4.47
C GLU A 27 25.15 -14.25 5.12
N ASN A 28 24.31 -13.60 4.31
CA ASN A 28 23.27 -12.69 4.78
C ASN A 28 21.89 -13.35 4.92
N SER A 29 21.77 -14.65 4.58
CA SER A 29 20.49 -15.37 4.52
C SER A 29 19.45 -14.62 3.66
N VAL A 30 19.82 -14.34 2.40
CA VAL A 30 18.96 -13.62 1.43
C VAL A 30 18.75 -14.46 0.18
N MET A 31 17.49 -14.54 -0.27
CA MET A 31 17.12 -15.14 -1.55
C MET A 31 16.51 -14.09 -2.47
N THR A 32 16.98 -14.03 -3.71
CA THR A 32 16.58 -12.99 -4.67
C THR A 32 16.26 -13.59 -6.04
N PHE A 33 15.07 -13.28 -6.57
CA PHE A 33 14.63 -13.61 -7.93
C PHE A 33 14.63 -12.35 -8.77
N ILE A 34 15.27 -12.35 -9.95
CA ILE A 34 15.40 -11.17 -10.81
C ILE A 34 15.10 -11.51 -12.27
N THR A 35 14.29 -10.68 -12.93
CA THR A 35 14.15 -10.68 -14.39
C THR A 35 15.08 -9.63 -15.03
N PRO A 36 15.47 -9.79 -16.30
CA PRO A 36 16.35 -8.83 -16.98
C PRO A 36 15.80 -7.41 -17.04
N ASN A 37 14.48 -7.28 -17.04
CA ASN A 37 13.79 -6.00 -17.14
C ASN A 37 13.59 -5.31 -15.77
N GLY A 38 14.12 -5.88 -14.69
CA GLY A 38 14.12 -5.24 -13.37
C GLY A 38 12.98 -5.62 -12.44
N ASN A 39 12.18 -6.66 -12.74
CA ASN A 39 11.28 -7.23 -11.73
C ASN A 39 12.09 -8.05 -10.73
N SER A 40 11.81 -7.89 -9.43
CA SER A 40 12.51 -8.62 -8.38
C SER A 40 11.62 -9.06 -7.23
N ILE A 41 11.99 -10.19 -6.61
CA ILE A 41 11.49 -10.65 -5.31
C ILE A 41 12.70 -10.88 -4.42
N VAL A 42 12.72 -10.28 -3.23
CA VAL A 42 13.79 -10.42 -2.23
C VAL A 42 13.17 -10.90 -0.93
N MET A 43 13.68 -12.01 -0.40
CA MET A 43 13.37 -12.53 0.93
C MET A 43 14.65 -12.48 1.76
N SER A 44 14.64 -11.75 2.88
CA SER A 44 15.83 -11.44 3.66
C SER A 44 15.58 -11.67 5.14
N ASP A 45 16.33 -12.60 5.75
CA ASP A 45 16.32 -12.78 7.21
C ASP A 45 17.11 -11.67 7.91
N LYS A 46 18.10 -11.08 7.23
CA LYS A 46 18.88 -9.94 7.72
C LYS A 46 18.01 -8.69 7.91
N GLU A 47 17.17 -8.39 6.93
CA GLU A 47 16.23 -7.25 6.99
C GLU A 47 14.89 -7.63 7.61
N LYS A 48 14.66 -8.93 7.84
CA LYS A 48 13.40 -9.51 8.31
C LYS A 48 12.22 -9.05 7.46
N SER A 49 12.40 -9.13 6.14
CA SER A 49 11.42 -8.62 5.19
C SER A 49 11.32 -9.41 3.89
N ILE A 50 10.19 -9.24 3.22
CA ILE A 50 9.91 -9.70 1.86
C ILE A 50 9.56 -8.48 1.02
N THR A 51 10.25 -8.31 -0.11
CA THR A 51 10.09 -7.17 -1.01
C THR A 51 9.82 -7.67 -2.44
N LEU A 52 8.73 -7.20 -3.04
CA LEU A 52 8.41 -7.38 -4.46
C LEU A 52 8.52 -6.03 -5.16
N THR A 53 9.33 -5.94 -6.21
CA THR A 53 9.47 -4.72 -7.03
C THR A 53 9.24 -5.06 -8.49
N ASP A 54 8.49 -4.22 -9.20
CA ASP A 54 8.34 -4.33 -10.65
C ASP A 54 9.23 -3.32 -11.41
N GLN A 55 9.34 -3.51 -12.72
CA GLN A 55 10.06 -2.62 -13.63
C GLN A 55 9.49 -1.19 -13.74
N ASN A 56 8.31 -0.92 -13.14
CA ASN A 56 7.63 0.37 -13.16
C ASN A 56 7.76 1.12 -11.83
N SER A 57 8.66 0.68 -10.94
CA SER A 57 8.84 1.24 -9.60
C SER A 57 7.62 1.10 -8.68
N ASN A 58 6.83 0.04 -8.87
CA ASN A 58 5.81 -0.38 -7.91
C ASN A 58 6.45 -1.35 -6.91
N THR A 59 6.11 -1.22 -5.64
CA THR A 59 6.72 -2.02 -4.56
C THR A 59 5.70 -2.52 -3.55
N ILE A 60 5.84 -3.78 -3.15
CA ILE A 60 5.19 -4.36 -1.97
C ILE A 60 6.27 -4.76 -0.99
N VAL A 61 6.19 -4.28 0.26
CA VAL A 61 7.13 -4.65 1.33
C VAL A 61 6.35 -5.21 2.50
N MET A 62 6.76 -6.37 3.00
CA MET A 62 6.32 -6.94 4.28
C MET A 62 7.55 -7.01 5.18
N GLY A 63 7.55 -6.34 6.34
CA GLY A 63 8.68 -6.34 7.26
C GLY A 63 8.26 -6.10 8.71
N GLU A 64 9.23 -5.83 9.59
CA GLU A 64 8.96 -5.65 11.03
C GLU A 64 7.93 -4.57 11.36
N SER A 65 7.87 -3.50 10.54
CA SER A 65 6.92 -2.40 10.71
C SER A 65 5.53 -2.66 10.10
N GLY A 66 5.31 -3.84 9.51
CA GLY A 66 4.05 -4.23 8.86
C GLY A 66 4.16 -4.31 7.33
N ILE A 67 3.11 -3.86 6.63
CA ILE A 67 2.95 -4.01 5.18
C ILE A 67 2.87 -2.63 4.51
N SER A 68 3.60 -2.46 3.41
CA SER A 68 3.56 -1.27 2.55
C SER A 68 3.26 -1.67 1.11
N LEU A 69 2.40 -0.87 0.45
CA LEU A 69 2.06 -0.96 -0.97
C LEU A 69 2.27 0.43 -1.59
N SER A 70 3.20 0.54 -2.54
CA SER A 70 3.56 1.79 -3.21
C SER A 70 3.50 1.63 -4.73
N SER A 71 3.07 2.69 -5.42
CA SER A 71 3.00 2.76 -6.87
C SER A 71 3.50 4.12 -7.34
N SER A 72 4.23 4.15 -8.45
CA SER A 72 4.61 5.40 -9.12
C SER A 72 3.45 6.03 -9.92
N LYS A 73 2.35 5.28 -10.07
CA LYS A 73 1.13 5.65 -10.79
C LYS A 73 -0.09 5.34 -9.93
N ASP A 74 -1.15 4.80 -10.54
CA ASP A 74 -2.40 4.49 -9.86
C ASP A 74 -2.32 3.21 -9.03
N ILE A 75 -3.12 3.17 -7.96
CA ILE A 75 -3.50 1.95 -7.23
C ILE A 75 -5.01 1.82 -7.33
N LYS A 76 -5.50 0.72 -7.92
CA LYS A 76 -6.95 0.44 -8.05
C LYS A 76 -7.32 -0.79 -7.22
N LEU A 77 -8.22 -0.61 -6.25
CA LEU A 77 -8.78 -1.67 -5.43
C LEU A 77 -10.23 -1.89 -5.85
N SER A 78 -10.56 -3.08 -6.40
CA SER A 78 -11.91 -3.40 -6.86
C SER A 78 -12.29 -4.84 -6.50
N ALA A 79 -13.48 -5.03 -5.95
CA ALA A 79 -14.05 -6.34 -5.62
C ALA A 79 -15.49 -6.45 -6.13
N LYS A 80 -15.91 -7.66 -6.53
CA LYS A 80 -17.30 -7.91 -7.00
C LYS A 80 -18.34 -7.94 -5.87
N ASN A 81 -17.90 -8.28 -4.66
CA ASN A 81 -18.78 -8.40 -3.51
C ASN A 81 -18.51 -7.26 -2.51
N ALA A 82 -17.45 -7.37 -1.70
CA ALA A 82 -17.15 -6.40 -0.65
C ALA A 82 -15.64 -6.12 -0.53
N VAL A 83 -15.33 -4.92 -0.02
CA VAL A 83 -14.02 -4.53 0.50
C VAL A 83 -14.25 -4.06 1.94
N SER A 84 -13.60 -4.68 2.93
CA SER A 84 -13.62 -4.22 4.33
C SER A 84 -12.23 -3.69 4.71
N ILE A 85 -12.20 -2.58 5.46
CA ILE A 85 -10.99 -1.96 6.00
C ILE A 85 -11.27 -1.69 7.48
N GLU A 86 -10.56 -2.40 8.36
CA GLU A 86 -10.77 -2.35 9.81
C GLU A 86 -9.44 -2.14 10.53
N SER A 87 -9.42 -1.28 11.54
CA SER A 87 -8.24 -1.01 12.38
C SER A 87 -8.63 -0.87 13.85
N THR A 88 -7.85 -1.45 14.76
CA THR A 88 -8.07 -1.31 16.21
C THR A 88 -7.72 0.09 16.73
N SER A 89 -6.69 0.71 16.14
CA SER A 89 -6.27 2.07 16.48
C SER A 89 -6.73 3.03 15.38
N ASN A 90 -5.84 3.89 14.89
CA ASN A 90 -6.17 4.93 13.94
C ASN A 90 -6.17 4.43 12.49
N THR A 91 -7.20 4.77 11.73
CA THR A 91 -7.17 4.76 10.26
C THR A 91 -7.07 6.20 9.76
N THR A 92 -6.15 6.46 8.83
CA THR A 92 -5.99 7.77 8.19
C THR A 92 -6.14 7.63 6.69
N ILE A 93 -7.03 8.44 6.10
CA ILE A 93 -7.18 8.57 4.64
C ILE A 93 -6.84 10.01 4.29
N LYS A 94 -5.84 10.20 3.43
CA LYS A 94 -5.35 11.53 3.04
C LYS A 94 -5.17 11.60 1.52
N ALA A 95 -5.73 12.64 0.91
CA ALA A 95 -5.46 13.04 -0.46
C ALA A 95 -4.90 14.47 -0.47
N THR A 96 -3.93 14.75 -1.33
CA THR A 96 -3.44 16.12 -1.58
C THR A 96 -4.30 16.85 -2.62
N GLY A 97 -4.87 16.11 -3.57
CA GLY A 97 -5.97 16.55 -4.42
C GLY A 97 -7.33 16.17 -3.85
N ASP A 98 -8.26 15.79 -4.72
CA ASP A 98 -9.63 15.46 -4.32
C ASP A 98 -9.73 14.10 -3.62
N ALA A 99 -10.46 14.05 -2.50
CA ALA A 99 -11.00 12.81 -1.95
C ALA A 99 -12.51 12.73 -2.27
N LYS A 100 -12.92 11.76 -3.09
CA LYS A 100 -14.33 11.57 -3.49
C LYS A 100 -14.87 10.29 -2.86
N VAL A 101 -15.97 10.40 -2.14
CA VAL A 101 -16.70 9.28 -1.53
C VAL A 101 -18.11 9.27 -2.09
N SER A 102 -18.49 8.18 -2.75
CA SER A 102 -19.79 8.03 -3.40
C SER A 102 -20.30 6.61 -3.27
N GLY A 103 -21.60 6.46 -3.07
CA GLY A 103 -22.29 5.18 -3.04
C GLY A 103 -23.80 5.42 -3.07
N LEU A 104 -24.59 4.35 -3.22
CA LEU A 104 -26.05 4.46 -3.11
C LEU A 104 -26.45 4.97 -1.72
N ASN A 105 -25.72 4.54 -0.69
CA ASN A 105 -25.80 5.05 0.67
C ASN A 105 -24.38 5.28 1.21
N VAL A 106 -24.18 6.35 1.98
CA VAL A 106 -22.93 6.63 2.71
C VAL A 106 -23.28 6.89 4.17
N THR A 107 -22.70 6.10 5.07
CA THR A 107 -22.89 6.24 6.52
C THR A 107 -21.56 6.59 7.17
N ALA A 108 -21.50 7.72 7.86
CA ALA A 108 -20.36 8.11 8.70
C ALA A 108 -20.84 8.25 10.14
N GLN A 109 -20.30 7.44 11.04
CA GLN A 109 -20.67 7.40 12.46
C GLN A 109 -19.42 7.43 13.33
N ALA A 110 -19.45 8.20 14.41
CA ALA A 110 -18.43 8.18 15.45
C ALA A 110 -19.11 8.19 16.82
N ASN A 111 -18.53 7.45 17.77
CA ASN A 111 -19.09 7.33 19.13
C ASN A 111 -18.85 8.59 19.99
N THR A 112 -17.75 9.31 19.73
CA THR A 112 -17.38 10.49 20.52
C THR A 112 -17.64 11.80 19.77
N GLY A 113 -17.23 11.90 18.51
CA GLY A 113 -17.44 13.11 17.72
C GLY A 113 -16.99 12.97 16.28
N ILE A 114 -17.60 13.77 15.40
CA ILE A 114 -17.23 13.91 13.99
C ILE A 114 -16.87 15.37 13.75
N THR A 115 -15.77 15.63 13.05
CA THR A 115 -15.40 16.97 12.59
C THR A 115 -15.34 16.97 11.06
N LEU A 116 -16.13 17.85 10.42
CA LEU A 116 -16.03 18.15 9.00
C LEU A 116 -15.65 19.63 8.86
N LYS A 117 -14.54 19.92 8.17
CA LYS A 117 -14.03 21.28 8.02
C LYS A 117 -13.70 21.58 6.56
N GLY A 118 -14.41 22.55 5.99
CA GLY A 118 -14.06 23.20 4.74
C GLY A 118 -13.38 24.53 5.01
N ASN A 119 -12.12 24.70 4.59
CA ASN A 119 -11.37 25.93 4.87
C ASN A 119 -11.84 27.11 4.01
N ALA A 120 -12.16 26.86 2.74
CA ALA A 120 -12.67 27.87 1.82
C ALA A 120 -14.20 27.84 1.75
N THR A 121 -14.77 26.64 1.59
CA THR A 121 -16.21 26.41 1.49
C THR A 121 -16.59 25.07 2.11
N ALA A 122 -17.80 24.98 2.63
CA ALA A 122 -18.45 23.73 3.01
C ALA A 122 -19.91 23.80 2.55
N GLU A 123 -20.40 22.77 1.87
CA GLU A 123 -21.75 22.71 1.32
C GLU A 123 -22.45 21.43 1.77
N LEU A 124 -23.71 21.56 2.18
CA LEU A 124 -24.60 20.43 2.47
C LEU A 124 -25.90 20.60 1.67
N SER A 125 -26.05 19.81 0.61
CA SER A 125 -27.15 19.89 -0.34
C SER A 125 -27.90 18.56 -0.44
N CYS A 126 -29.23 18.59 -0.45
CA CYS A 126 -30.11 17.44 -0.69
C CYS A 126 -31.27 17.87 -1.59
N SER A 127 -31.71 17.02 -2.52
CA SER A 127 -32.91 17.27 -3.35
C SER A 127 -34.21 17.10 -2.57
N GLY A 128 -34.17 16.30 -1.51
CA GLY A 128 -35.27 16.10 -0.57
C GLY A 128 -35.04 16.88 0.71
N ILE A 129 -35.27 16.22 1.85
CA ILE A 129 -35.19 16.85 3.17
C ILE A 129 -33.79 16.63 3.76
N THR A 130 -33.10 17.73 4.07
CA THR A 130 -31.89 17.70 4.90
C THR A 130 -32.28 17.77 6.38
N THR A 131 -31.90 16.76 7.16
CA THR A 131 -32.16 16.75 8.62
C THR A 131 -30.85 16.96 9.38
N VAL A 132 -30.76 18.06 10.13
CA VAL A 132 -29.65 18.33 11.06
C VAL A 132 -30.21 18.41 12.46
N LYS A 133 -29.70 17.58 13.38
CA LYS A 133 -30.16 17.51 14.77
C LYS A 133 -28.99 17.71 15.73
N GLY A 134 -29.22 18.50 16.76
CA GLY A 134 -28.30 18.72 17.86
C GLY A 134 -28.98 19.53 18.95
N ALA A 135 -28.48 19.47 20.19
CA ALA A 135 -28.98 20.32 21.27
C ALA A 135 -28.81 21.82 20.94
N LEU A 136 -27.77 22.17 20.17
CA LEU A 136 -27.51 23.48 19.62
C LEU A 136 -27.02 23.34 18.18
N VAL A 137 -27.64 24.06 17.26
CA VAL A 137 -27.16 24.21 15.88
C VAL A 137 -26.85 25.68 15.66
N LYS A 138 -25.57 26.01 15.50
CA LYS A 138 -25.13 27.37 15.21
C LYS A 138 -24.97 27.52 13.70
N ILE A 139 -25.69 28.49 13.12
CA ILE A 139 -25.56 28.89 11.72
C ILE A 139 -25.17 30.37 11.74
N ASN A 140 -24.10 30.75 11.05
CA ASN A 140 -23.60 32.12 11.00
C ASN A 140 -22.95 32.45 9.65
#